data_AF-A0A9P7VVJ8-F1
#
_entry.id   AF-A0A9P7VVJ8-F1
#
_cell.length_a   1.000
_cell.length_b   1.000
_cell.length_c   1.000
_cell.angle_alpha   90.00
_cell.angle_beta   90.00
_cell.angle_gamma   90.00
#
_symmetry.space_group_name_H-M   'P 1'
#
loop_
_entity.id
_entity.type
_entity.pdbx_description
1 polymer ?
#
loop_
_entity_poly.entity_id
_entity_poly.type
_entity_poly.pdbx_seq_one_letter_code
_entity_poly.pdbx_strand_id
1 'polypeptide(L)'
;MRDHPHESGLDRLVRASLRFDVDAFYLWSVDGKKEKDQFSPGVYAELLCIWRLNGTLSPEEVAELVKTQLTFPGLHLQPIVWAYLLRRLPPFDVHDGLLQFFFRAIPSSYWHENYVPPPLFLARDGLKICLTGDSRDHDVVTLRMAVDTYLYPYVADVILRCFGAVEDSIFHSDPADEFPAPQDPRLCALLTIAGSSMQTVTIVDPYIDTFFETVIRDIGVYMGVGSSRLYDDPGYDKMPSFRLDCNRYAVLKLLYTLVSSEDFSGSTSMRSEDQSVLLVIFLRVLKSTFPRPRFLPDSEDWCTPYMASNFVRTAFQDNPWIIQSGRTYRPHFKQAAELATFFFQFPPVMEEVFSHVVSRRLLDPNRHNAYLADLPTIFDAFITALASNSGISQTSTDYLFESDNLFRACKALVSCDKADSLRRLALLRPANDPAWPECLQRLDTISEQWPSFMEKHACTITGFREFIEGGCVGDYGLGGCSSGRAPDKEKHLMGLRLMMKSPQKHWHRLRRPLSSGVTV
;
A
#
# COMPACT_ATOMS: atom_id res chain seq x y z
N MET A 1 -30.63 -18.27 26.01
CA MET A 1 -29.45 -18.08 26.88
C MET A 1 -29.95 -18.04 28.30
N ARG A 2 -29.46 -18.94 29.17
CA ARG A 2 -29.72 -18.87 30.61
C ARG A 2 -28.55 -18.09 31.21
N ASP A 3 -28.79 -16.86 31.65
CA ASP A 3 -27.78 -16.10 32.38
C ASP A 3 -27.60 -16.75 33.76
N HIS A 4 -26.45 -17.38 34.00
CA HIS A 4 -26.11 -17.91 35.30
C HIS A 4 -25.59 -16.75 36.18
N PRO A 5 -26.25 -16.38 37.29
CA PRO A 5 -25.81 -15.25 38.13
C PRO A 5 -24.41 -15.42 38.73
N HIS A 6 -23.90 -16.65 38.76
CA HIS A 6 -22.52 -16.97 39.16
C HIS A 6 -21.47 -16.54 38.12
N GLU A 7 -21.82 -16.48 36.83
CA GLU A 7 -20.89 -16.07 35.77
C GLU A 7 -20.54 -14.59 35.86
N SER A 8 -21.52 -13.71 36.09
CA SER A 8 -21.27 -12.25 36.17
C SER A 8 -20.38 -11.87 37.34
N GLY A 9 -20.45 -12.60 38.46
CA GLY A 9 -19.57 -12.40 39.60
C GLY A 9 -18.14 -12.87 39.31
N LEU A 10 -18.00 -14.06 38.71
CA LEU A 10 -16.73 -14.64 38.31
C LEU A 10 -16.00 -13.75 37.29
N ASP A 11 -16.70 -13.35 36.23
CA ASP A 11 -16.25 -12.44 35.18
C ASP A 11 -15.64 -11.14 35.75
N ARG A 12 -16.35 -10.48 36.67
CA ARG A 12 -15.84 -9.26 37.33
C ARG A 12 -14.58 -9.51 38.16
N LEU A 13 -14.52 -10.64 38.87
CA LEU A 13 -13.37 -11.01 39.69
C LEU A 13 -12.14 -11.35 38.83
N VAL A 14 -12.33 -12.10 37.75
CA VAL A 14 -11.25 -12.43 36.80
C VAL A 14 -10.70 -11.15 36.19
N ARG A 15 -11.55 -10.27 35.65
CA ARG A 15 -11.10 -8.99 35.08
C ARG A 15 -10.40 -8.08 36.10
N ALA A 16 -10.88 -8.05 37.34
CA ALA A 16 -10.20 -7.32 38.41
C ALA A 16 -8.81 -7.90 38.68
N SER A 17 -8.67 -9.23 38.72
CA SER A 17 -7.38 -9.90 38.92
C SER A 17 -6.38 -9.74 37.77
N LEU A 18 -6.87 -9.53 36.54
CA LEU A 18 -6.01 -9.22 35.38
C LEU A 18 -5.48 -7.78 35.43
N ARG A 19 -6.25 -6.84 35.99
CA ARG A 19 -5.90 -5.41 36.06
C ARG A 19 -5.13 -5.01 37.30
N PHE A 20 -5.51 -5.60 38.42
CA PHE A 20 -4.95 -5.30 39.74
C PHE A 20 -4.19 -6.55 40.19
N ASP A 21 -3.00 -6.36 40.76
CA ASP A 21 -2.18 -7.45 41.32
C ASP A 21 -2.82 -8.00 42.61
N VAL A 22 -4.03 -8.53 42.45
CA VAL A 22 -4.79 -9.21 43.49
C VAL A 22 -4.41 -10.66 43.35
N ASP A 23 -3.73 -11.17 44.37
CA ASP A 23 -3.43 -12.58 44.52
C ASP A 23 -4.76 -13.36 44.53
N ALA A 24 -5.16 -13.82 43.35
CA ALA A 24 -6.33 -14.63 43.08
C ALA A 24 -6.17 -16.06 43.63
N PHE A 25 -5.41 -16.24 44.71
CA PHE A 25 -5.25 -17.47 45.48
C PHE A 25 -6.60 -18.07 45.93
N TYR A 26 -7.67 -17.29 45.88
CA TYR A 26 -9.03 -17.71 46.25
C TYR A 26 -9.92 -18.13 45.07
N LEU A 27 -9.46 -18.08 43.81
CA LEU A 27 -10.21 -18.56 42.63
C LEU A 27 -9.86 -20.04 42.31
N TRP A 28 -10.12 -20.89 43.30
CA TRP A 28 -10.53 -22.31 43.25
C TRP A 28 -9.73 -23.37 42.44
N SER A 29 -9.62 -24.56 43.04
CA SER A 29 -9.28 -25.84 42.40
C SER A 29 -10.43 -26.32 41.49
N VAL A 30 -10.43 -25.87 40.25
CA VAL A 30 -11.44 -26.23 39.24
C VAL A 30 -10.78 -27.07 38.12
N ASP A 31 -11.53 -28.03 37.56
CA ASP A 31 -11.07 -29.05 36.61
C ASP A 31 -11.45 -28.62 35.18
N GLY A 32 -10.48 -28.04 34.46
CA GLY A 32 -10.72 -27.28 33.22
C GLY A 32 -11.50 -28.00 32.11
N LYS A 33 -11.47 -29.34 32.05
CA LYS A 33 -12.24 -30.09 31.03
C LYS A 33 -13.75 -30.09 31.26
N LYS A 34 -14.20 -30.03 32.52
CA LYS A 34 -15.64 -30.00 32.82
C LYS A 34 -16.25 -28.62 32.58
N GLU A 35 -15.42 -27.60 32.44
CA GLU A 35 -15.84 -26.19 32.49
C GLU A 35 -16.01 -25.56 31.12
N LYS A 36 -15.33 -26.09 30.09
CA LYS A 36 -15.54 -25.70 28.68
C LYS A 36 -17.01 -25.84 28.25
N ASP A 37 -17.70 -26.84 28.77
CA ASP A 37 -19.11 -27.10 28.48
C ASP A 37 -20.08 -26.40 29.46
N GLN A 38 -19.57 -25.81 30.55
CA GLN A 38 -20.39 -25.17 31.59
C GLN A 38 -20.46 -23.64 31.48
N PHE A 39 -19.41 -23.01 30.94
CA PHE A 39 -19.32 -21.55 30.85
C PHE A 39 -19.53 -21.04 29.43
N SER A 40 -20.01 -19.80 29.33
CA SER A 40 -19.99 -19.10 28.04
C SER A 40 -18.56 -18.99 27.47
N PRO A 41 -18.39 -18.96 26.13
CA PRO A 41 -17.06 -18.88 25.51
C PRO A 41 -16.21 -17.69 25.98
N GLY A 42 -16.86 -16.57 26.32
CA GLY A 42 -16.18 -15.39 26.86
C GLY A 42 -15.62 -15.63 28.26
N VAL A 43 -16.45 -16.15 29.17
CA VAL A 43 -16.03 -16.47 30.54
C VAL A 43 -14.99 -17.58 30.55
N TYR A 44 -15.12 -18.59 29.68
CA TYR A 44 -14.10 -19.63 29.51
C TYR A 44 -12.75 -19.05 29.07
N ALA A 45 -12.75 -18.13 28.10
CA ALA A 45 -11.54 -17.44 27.65
C ALA A 45 -10.90 -16.57 28.75
N GLU A 46 -11.72 -15.92 29.59
CA GLU A 46 -11.22 -15.20 30.76
C GLU A 46 -10.59 -16.14 31.79
N LEU A 47 -11.19 -17.30 32.04
CA LEU A 47 -10.64 -18.33 32.94
C LEU A 47 -9.29 -18.88 32.44
N LEU A 48 -9.18 -19.12 31.12
CA LEU A 48 -7.91 -19.51 30.49
C LEU A 48 -6.78 -18.51 30.76
N CYS A 49 -7.06 -17.23 31.02
CA CYS A 49 -6.04 -16.23 31.33
C CYS A 49 -5.43 -16.41 32.73
N ILE A 50 -6.22 -16.85 33.71
CA ILE A 50 -5.82 -16.89 35.13
C ILE A 50 -5.46 -18.28 35.65
N TRP A 51 -5.88 -19.36 35.00
CA TRP A 51 -5.56 -20.72 35.44
C TRP A 51 -4.05 -20.97 35.47
N ARG A 52 -3.46 -21.07 36.66
CA ARG A 52 -2.01 -21.17 36.84
C ARG A 52 -1.50 -22.55 37.28
N LEU A 53 -2.33 -23.49 37.73
CA LEU A 53 -1.81 -24.65 38.47
C LEU A 53 -2.57 -25.96 38.20
N ASN A 54 -1.77 -27.03 38.13
CA ASN A 54 -2.10 -28.46 38.05
C ASN A 54 -2.27 -29.08 36.65
N GLY A 55 -1.34 -28.79 35.73
CA GLY A 55 -0.81 -29.79 34.79
C GLY A 55 -1.70 -30.32 33.65
N THR A 56 -2.93 -29.83 33.47
CA THR A 56 -3.86 -30.39 32.47
C THR A 56 -4.41 -29.41 31.43
N LEU A 57 -4.10 -28.12 31.51
CA LEU A 57 -4.50 -27.14 30.48
C LEU A 57 -3.28 -26.77 29.65
N SER A 58 -3.22 -27.32 28.43
CA SER A 58 -2.08 -27.14 27.54
C SER A 58 -2.15 -25.77 26.84
N PRO A 59 -1.01 -25.10 26.61
CA PRO A 59 -0.89 -23.98 25.66
C PRO A 59 -1.55 -24.24 24.30
N GLU A 60 -1.78 -25.51 23.97
CA GLU A 60 -2.51 -25.96 22.77
C GLU A 60 -3.98 -25.52 22.80
N GLU A 61 -4.67 -25.51 23.94
CA GLU A 61 -6.07 -25.04 23.99
C GLU A 61 -6.18 -23.54 23.70
N VAL A 62 -5.23 -22.75 24.20
CA VAL A 62 -5.15 -21.31 23.89
C VAL A 62 -4.79 -21.12 22.41
N ALA A 63 -3.87 -21.93 21.88
CA ALA A 63 -3.52 -21.91 20.47
C ALA A 63 -4.72 -22.28 19.58
N GLU A 64 -5.49 -23.31 19.92
CA GLU A 64 -6.72 -23.69 19.22
C GLU A 64 -7.77 -22.60 19.27
N LEU A 65 -7.98 -21.97 20.44
CA LEU A 65 -8.90 -20.85 20.58
C LEU A 65 -8.48 -19.70 19.66
N VAL A 66 -7.21 -19.30 19.70
CA VAL A 66 -6.68 -18.23 18.84
C VAL A 66 -6.83 -18.57 17.37
N LYS A 67 -6.41 -19.78 16.94
CA LYS A 67 -6.55 -20.27 15.56
C LYS A 67 -8.01 -20.26 15.10
N THR A 68 -8.93 -20.70 15.95
CA THR A 68 -10.38 -20.65 15.67
C THR A 68 -10.85 -19.23 15.43
N GLN A 69 -10.37 -18.26 16.21
CA GLN A 69 -10.74 -16.85 16.04
C GLN A 69 -10.08 -16.19 14.83
N LEU A 70 -9.01 -16.77 14.28
CA LEU A 70 -8.46 -16.35 13.00
C LEU A 70 -9.33 -16.81 11.83
N THR A 71 -9.81 -18.04 11.87
CA THR A 71 -10.62 -18.63 10.80
C THR A 71 -12.08 -18.18 10.86
N PHE A 72 -12.64 -18.09 12.07
CA PHE A 72 -14.04 -17.78 12.34
C PHE A 72 -14.15 -16.78 13.50
N PRO A 73 -13.93 -15.47 13.22
CA PRO A 73 -14.01 -14.45 14.25
C PRO A 73 -15.44 -14.37 14.78
N GLY A 74 -15.62 -14.71 16.06
CA GLY A 74 -16.93 -14.66 16.72
C GLY A 74 -16.85 -14.23 18.18
N LEU A 75 -15.69 -14.40 18.81
CA LEU A 75 -15.48 -14.05 20.20
C LEU A 75 -15.08 -12.58 20.33
N HIS A 76 -15.77 -11.87 21.23
CA HIS A 76 -15.49 -10.49 21.57
C HIS A 76 -15.05 -10.44 23.03
N LEU A 77 -13.81 -10.03 23.28
CA LEU A 77 -13.22 -9.95 24.62
C LEU A 77 -12.61 -8.58 24.84
N GLN A 78 -12.41 -8.21 26.11
CA GLN A 78 -11.65 -7.00 26.41
C GLN A 78 -10.19 -7.15 25.96
N PRO A 79 -9.51 -6.07 25.51
CA PRO A 79 -8.12 -6.13 25.05
C PRO A 79 -7.16 -6.77 26.07
N ILE A 80 -7.38 -6.56 27.37
CA ILE A 80 -6.56 -7.18 28.41
C ILE A 80 -6.67 -8.71 28.42
N VAL A 81 -7.85 -9.27 28.17
CA VAL A 81 -8.08 -10.72 28.11
C VAL A 81 -7.34 -11.28 26.90
N TRP A 82 -7.47 -10.63 25.73
CA TRP A 82 -6.69 -10.99 24.55
C TRP A 82 -5.18 -10.94 24.81
N ALA A 83 -4.68 -9.92 25.51
CA ALA A 83 -3.26 -9.80 25.84
C ALA A 83 -2.74 -11.00 26.64
N TYR A 84 -3.50 -11.46 27.65
CA TYR A 84 -3.12 -12.62 28.46
C TYR A 84 -3.20 -13.94 27.69
N LEU A 85 -4.19 -14.10 26.81
CA LEU A 85 -4.28 -15.26 25.92
C LEU A 85 -3.07 -15.31 24.97
N LEU A 86 -2.75 -14.20 24.31
CA LEU A 86 -1.61 -14.11 23.39
C LEU A 86 -0.27 -14.40 24.08
N ARG A 87 -0.13 -14.02 25.35
CA ARG A 87 1.07 -14.32 26.15
C ARG A 87 1.24 -15.79 26.49
N ARG A 88 0.15 -16.55 26.55
CA ARG A 88 0.20 -17.99 26.80
C ARG A 88 0.49 -18.81 25.54
N LEU A 89 0.51 -18.17 24.37
CA LEU A 89 0.90 -18.85 23.15
C LEU A 89 2.38 -19.28 23.23
N PRO A 90 2.73 -20.45 22.67
CA PRO A 90 4.12 -20.78 22.42
C PRO A 90 4.75 -19.74 21.48
N PRO A 91 6.09 -19.64 21.44
CA PRO A 91 6.79 -18.82 20.45
C PRO A 91 6.27 -19.11 19.04
N PHE A 92 6.07 -18.06 18.25
CA PHE A 92 5.58 -18.22 16.89
C PHE A 92 6.59 -19.01 16.05
N ASP A 93 6.12 -20.09 15.43
CA ASP A 93 6.83 -20.75 14.35
C ASP A 93 6.60 -19.93 13.06
N VAL A 94 7.68 -19.71 12.31
CA VAL A 94 7.66 -19.01 11.01
C VAL A 94 6.79 -19.77 10.00
N HIS A 95 6.59 -21.07 10.20
CA HIS A 95 5.74 -21.92 9.38
C HIS A 95 4.27 -21.99 9.86
N ASP A 96 3.93 -21.45 11.03
CA ASP A 96 2.55 -21.39 11.49
C ASP A 96 1.87 -20.11 10.95
N GLY A 97 0.65 -20.25 10.41
CA GLY A 97 -0.11 -19.12 9.84
C GLY A 97 -0.42 -18.00 10.84
N LEU A 98 -0.21 -18.26 12.13
CA LEU A 98 -0.31 -17.28 13.22
C LEU A 98 0.61 -16.07 13.01
N LEU A 99 1.88 -16.30 12.62
CA LEU A 99 2.85 -15.22 12.45
C LEU A 99 2.40 -14.24 11.36
N GLN A 100 2.00 -14.79 10.20
CA GLN A 100 1.55 -13.99 9.07
C GLN A 100 0.29 -13.19 9.42
N PHE A 101 -0.64 -13.79 10.15
CA PHE A 101 -1.83 -13.10 10.61
C PHE A 101 -1.48 -11.93 11.54
N PHE A 102 -0.68 -12.19 12.58
CA PHE A 102 -0.34 -11.17 13.57
C PHE A 102 0.46 -10.04 12.97
N PHE A 103 1.38 -10.34 12.05
CA PHE A 103 2.11 -9.33 11.30
C PHE A 103 1.16 -8.41 10.51
N ARG A 104 0.22 -8.98 9.77
CA ARG A 104 -0.79 -8.21 9.00
C ARG A 104 -1.78 -7.44 9.88
N ALA A 105 -1.93 -7.84 11.14
CA ALA A 105 -2.78 -7.16 12.10
C ALA A 105 -2.06 -5.99 12.79
N ILE A 106 -0.74 -5.84 12.64
CA ILE A 106 -0.02 -4.65 13.10
C ILE A 106 -0.35 -3.48 12.16
N PRO A 107 -0.76 -2.32 12.68
CA PRO A 107 -1.07 -1.17 11.84
C PRO A 107 0.21 -0.65 11.18
N SER A 108 0.14 -0.29 9.89
CA SER A 108 1.32 0.17 9.15
C SER A 108 2.02 1.37 9.78
N SER A 109 1.31 2.21 10.55
CA SER A 109 1.90 3.33 11.30
C SER A 109 3.00 2.89 12.28
N TYR A 110 2.93 1.67 12.81
CA TYR A 110 3.95 1.11 13.69
C TYR A 110 5.32 0.96 13.01
N TRP A 111 5.32 0.66 11.71
CA TRP A 111 6.53 0.44 10.93
C TRP A 111 7.22 1.73 10.49
N HIS A 112 6.61 2.89 10.70
CA HIS A 112 7.22 4.16 10.33
C HIS A 112 8.51 4.40 11.13
N GLU A 113 9.59 4.88 10.50
CA GLU A 113 10.87 5.16 11.17
C GLU A 113 10.68 6.03 12.43
N ASN A 114 9.99 7.17 12.26
CA ASN A 114 9.64 8.11 13.34
C ASN A 114 8.43 7.71 14.22
N TYR A 115 8.07 6.43 14.28
CA TYR A 115 6.96 5.98 15.12
C TYR A 115 7.17 6.38 16.58
N VAL A 116 6.13 6.97 17.18
CA VAL A 116 6.06 7.26 18.60
C VAL A 116 4.91 6.43 19.17
N PRO A 117 5.17 5.56 20.17
CA PRO A 117 4.11 4.75 20.74
C PRO A 117 3.06 5.63 21.43
N PRO A 118 1.76 5.28 21.31
CA PRO A 118 0.72 5.93 22.09
C PRO A 118 0.93 5.65 23.59
N PRO A 119 0.25 6.40 24.48
CA PRO A 119 0.28 6.11 25.91
C PRO A 119 -0.06 4.64 26.18
N LEU A 120 0.76 3.99 27.00
CA LEU A 120 0.61 2.57 27.30
C LEU A 120 0.06 2.38 28.71
N PHE A 121 -0.95 1.52 28.83
CA PHE A 121 -1.26 0.84 30.06
C PHE A 121 -0.35 -0.38 30.19
N LEU A 122 0.47 -0.40 31.24
CA LEU A 122 1.28 -1.56 31.60
C LEU A 122 0.45 -2.44 32.53
N ALA A 123 -0.09 -3.52 31.99
CA ALA A 123 -0.74 -4.55 32.79
C ALA A 123 0.32 -5.40 33.52
N ARG A 124 -0.14 -6.27 34.43
CA ARG A 124 0.73 -7.15 35.22
C ARG A 124 1.69 -7.94 34.32
N ASP A 125 2.93 -8.07 34.80
CA ASP A 125 4.07 -8.72 34.13
C ASP A 125 4.55 -8.03 32.83
N GLY A 126 4.32 -6.72 32.69
CA GLY A 126 4.91 -5.92 31.60
C GLY A 126 4.17 -6.01 30.27
N LEU A 127 2.92 -6.47 30.26
CA LEU A 127 2.05 -6.47 29.09
C LEU A 127 1.71 -5.02 28.69
N LYS A 128 2.07 -4.65 27.45
CA LYS A 128 1.87 -3.31 26.90
C LYS A 128 0.53 -3.26 26.15
N ILE A 129 -0.38 -2.39 26.59
CA ILE A 129 -1.69 -2.16 25.95
C ILE A 129 -1.81 -0.67 25.62
N CYS A 130 -2.11 -0.32 24.37
CA CYS A 130 -2.32 1.08 23.96
C CYS A 130 -3.61 1.64 24.56
N LEU A 131 -3.54 2.86 25.09
CA LEU A 131 -4.71 3.64 25.48
C LEU A 131 -5.14 4.49 24.27
N THR A 132 -6.37 4.30 23.79
CA THR A 132 -6.92 5.12 22.71
C THR A 132 -7.82 6.22 23.26
N GLY A 133 -7.75 7.42 22.67
CA GLY A 133 -8.39 8.63 23.21
C GLY A 133 -9.92 8.58 23.33
N ASP A 134 -10.58 7.64 22.65
CA ASP A 134 -12.04 7.44 22.69
C ASP A 134 -12.48 6.15 23.41
N SER A 135 -11.56 5.23 23.75
CA SER A 135 -11.96 3.95 24.33
C SER A 135 -12.20 4.06 25.82
N ARG A 136 -13.42 3.68 26.23
CA ARG A 136 -13.58 3.08 27.56
C ARG A 136 -12.79 1.77 27.50
N ASP A 137 -11.87 1.52 28.43
CA ASP A 137 -11.06 0.29 28.55
C ASP A 137 -11.89 -1.02 28.75
N HIS A 138 -13.18 -0.98 28.42
CA HIS A 138 -14.19 -2.00 28.68
C HIS A 138 -14.86 -2.52 27.41
N ASP A 139 -14.63 -1.90 26.26
CA ASP A 139 -15.25 -2.33 25.00
C ASP A 139 -14.68 -3.70 24.59
N VAL A 140 -15.59 -4.63 24.33
CA VAL A 140 -15.25 -5.98 23.87
C VAL A 140 -15.01 -5.96 22.36
N VAL A 141 -13.88 -6.52 21.93
CA VAL A 141 -13.42 -6.46 20.54
C VAL A 141 -12.99 -7.84 20.06
N THR A 142 -12.99 -8.05 18.75
CA THR A 142 -12.42 -9.24 18.13
C THR A 142 -10.90 -9.28 18.30
N LEU A 143 -10.28 -10.45 18.13
CA LEU A 143 -8.82 -10.58 18.23
C LEU A 143 -8.08 -9.66 17.24
N ARG A 144 -8.55 -9.56 15.98
CA ARG A 144 -7.92 -8.70 14.97
C ARG A 144 -7.93 -7.23 15.41
N MET A 145 -9.08 -6.74 15.86
CA MET A 145 -9.21 -5.36 16.36
C MET A 145 -8.41 -5.14 17.64
N ALA A 146 -8.35 -6.14 18.52
CA ALA A 146 -7.52 -6.10 19.72
C ALA A 146 -6.05 -5.85 19.35
N VAL A 147 -5.52 -6.59 18.37
CA VAL A 147 -4.14 -6.41 17.89
C VAL A 147 -3.97 -5.06 17.21
N ASP A 148 -4.74 -4.78 16.17
CA ASP A 148 -4.62 -3.58 15.34
C ASP A 148 -4.70 -2.27 16.14
N THR A 149 -5.55 -2.23 17.16
CA THR A 149 -5.79 -1.00 17.93
C THR A 149 -5.05 -0.95 19.26
N TYR A 150 -4.95 -2.07 19.99
CA TYR A 150 -4.54 -2.06 21.41
C TYR A 150 -3.25 -2.84 21.69
N LEU A 151 -3.03 -3.97 21.03
CA LEU A 151 -2.00 -4.94 21.40
C LEU A 151 -0.82 -4.99 20.42
N TYR A 152 -0.86 -4.24 19.32
CA TYR A 152 0.18 -4.29 18.30
C TYR A 152 1.61 -4.03 18.83
N PRO A 153 1.90 -3.19 19.86
CA PRO A 153 3.27 -3.07 20.36
C PRO A 153 3.76 -4.34 21.03
N TYR A 154 2.87 -5.01 21.78
CA TYR A 154 3.19 -6.30 22.41
C TYR A 154 3.41 -7.39 21.35
N VAL A 155 2.50 -7.49 20.38
CA VAL A 155 2.61 -8.47 19.29
C VAL A 155 3.86 -8.23 18.47
N ALA A 156 4.17 -6.97 18.14
CA ALA A 156 5.38 -6.61 17.44
C ALA A 156 6.63 -7.01 18.24
N ASP A 157 6.71 -6.72 19.54
CA ASP A 157 7.84 -7.15 20.38
C ASP A 157 8.06 -8.68 20.32
N VAL A 158 6.99 -9.47 20.28
CA VAL A 158 7.10 -10.94 20.12
C VAL A 158 7.66 -11.31 18.75
N ILE A 159 7.14 -10.70 17.67
CA ILE A 159 7.63 -10.91 16.30
C ILE A 159 9.11 -10.52 16.18
N LEU A 160 9.48 -9.34 16.69
CA LEU A 160 10.87 -8.86 16.64
C LEU A 160 11.84 -9.80 17.36
N ARG A 161 11.41 -10.47 18.44
CA ARG A 161 12.24 -11.48 19.11
C ARG A 161 12.41 -12.74 18.28
N CYS A 162 11.38 -13.16 17.53
CA CYS A 162 11.51 -14.28 16.59
C CYS A 162 12.56 -14.01 15.50
N PHE A 163 12.74 -12.74 15.14
CA PHE A 163 13.70 -12.30 14.11
C PHE A 163 14.93 -11.57 14.66
N GLY A 164 15.15 -11.55 15.98
CA GLY A 164 16.18 -10.73 16.62
C GLY A 164 17.62 -11.25 16.50
N ALA A 165 17.79 -12.51 16.06
CA ALA A 165 19.09 -13.16 15.88
C ALA A 165 19.53 -13.17 14.40
N VAL A 166 19.36 -12.04 13.71
CA VAL A 166 19.79 -11.94 12.30
C VAL A 166 21.31 -12.01 12.25
N GLU A 167 21.84 -12.96 11.49
CA GLU A 167 23.26 -12.98 11.17
C GLU A 167 23.61 -11.74 10.34
N ASP A 168 24.68 -11.04 10.71
CA ASP A 168 25.26 -9.93 9.93
C ASP A 168 25.51 -10.32 8.46
N SER A 169 25.61 -11.62 8.15
CA SER A 169 25.80 -12.19 6.82
C SER A 169 24.73 -11.77 5.80
N ILE A 170 23.49 -11.50 6.22
CA ILE A 170 22.40 -11.05 5.31
C ILE A 170 22.65 -9.62 4.83
N PHE A 171 23.23 -8.78 5.68
CA PHE A 171 23.49 -7.37 5.39
C PHE A 171 24.92 -7.15 4.84
N HIS A 172 25.86 -8.03 5.20
CA HIS A 172 27.30 -7.92 4.97
C HIS A 172 27.93 -9.13 4.27
N SER A 173 27.42 -9.46 3.08
CA SER A 173 28.06 -10.46 2.21
C SER A 173 29.34 -9.97 1.53
N ASP A 174 29.67 -8.67 1.59
CA ASP A 174 30.84 -8.08 0.93
C ASP A 174 31.70 -7.28 1.94
N PRO A 175 33.01 -7.58 2.08
CA PRO A 175 33.93 -6.81 2.92
C PRO A 175 34.09 -5.33 2.52
N ALA A 176 33.51 -4.90 1.38
CA ALA A 176 33.53 -3.52 0.89
C ALA A 176 32.28 -2.69 1.21
N ASP A 177 31.39 -3.14 2.11
CA ASP A 177 30.17 -2.39 2.43
C ASP A 177 30.43 -0.97 2.94
N GLU A 178 29.71 0.00 2.35
CA GLU A 178 29.89 1.42 2.62
C GLU A 178 29.34 1.86 3.99
N PHE A 179 28.42 1.08 4.56
CA PHE A 179 27.71 1.39 5.79
C PHE A 179 27.64 0.18 6.73
N PRO A 180 27.56 0.39 8.06
CA PRO A 180 27.26 -0.68 9.01
C PRO A 180 25.82 -1.17 8.87
N ALA A 181 25.53 -2.35 9.43
CA ALA A 181 24.18 -2.90 9.49
C ALA A 181 23.18 -1.95 10.18
N PRO A 182 21.90 -1.95 9.75
CA PRO A 182 20.84 -1.24 10.45
C PRO A 182 20.76 -1.63 11.93
N GLN A 183 20.42 -0.65 12.76
CA GLN A 183 20.31 -0.85 14.22
C GLN A 183 18.87 -0.87 14.71
N ASP A 184 17.90 -0.39 13.91
CA ASP A 184 16.49 -0.44 14.28
C ASP A 184 15.98 -1.89 14.15
N PRO A 185 15.55 -2.54 15.26
CA PRO A 185 15.09 -3.92 15.23
C PRO A 185 13.88 -4.13 14.31
N ARG A 186 13.03 -3.11 14.11
CA ARG A 186 11.88 -3.19 13.20
C ARG A 186 12.35 -3.32 11.76
N LEU A 187 13.32 -2.50 11.35
CA LEU A 187 13.88 -2.58 10.02
C LEU A 187 14.61 -3.91 9.82
N CYS A 188 15.41 -4.33 10.79
CA CYS A 188 16.10 -5.62 10.73
C CYS A 188 15.11 -6.77 10.51
N ALA A 189 14.03 -6.84 11.31
CA ALA A 189 13.01 -7.86 11.13
C ALA A 189 12.34 -7.81 9.76
N LEU A 190 11.96 -6.63 9.26
CA LEU A 190 11.37 -6.48 7.92
C LEU A 190 12.30 -7.00 6.83
N LEU A 191 13.59 -6.65 6.89
CA LEU A 191 14.58 -7.07 5.90
C LEU A 191 14.86 -8.57 5.98
N THR A 192 14.97 -9.14 7.18
CA THR A 192 15.13 -10.59 7.37
C THR A 192 13.94 -11.36 6.82
N ILE A 193 12.72 -10.93 7.17
CA ILE A 193 11.51 -11.57 6.66
C ILE A 193 11.48 -11.49 5.14
N ALA A 194 11.72 -10.32 4.54
CA ALA A 194 11.71 -10.16 3.09
C ALA A 194 12.78 -11.03 2.40
N GLY A 195 13.99 -11.12 2.96
CA GLY A 195 15.08 -11.95 2.44
C GLY A 195 14.79 -13.46 2.54
N SER A 196 14.11 -13.92 3.58
CA SER A 196 13.77 -15.34 3.77
C SER A 196 12.45 -15.75 3.10
N SER A 197 11.55 -14.81 2.82
CA SER A 197 10.17 -15.09 2.37
C SER A 197 10.05 -15.49 0.90
N MET A 198 11.15 -15.52 0.12
CA MET A 198 11.10 -16.01 -1.27
C MET A 198 10.74 -17.51 -1.37
N GLN A 199 10.81 -18.28 -0.28
CA GLN A 199 10.56 -19.73 -0.29
C GLN A 199 9.24 -20.17 0.35
N THR A 200 8.49 -19.28 1.01
CA THR A 200 7.28 -19.64 1.78
C THR A 200 6.00 -19.31 1.00
N VAL A 201 5.77 -20.06 -0.07
CA VAL A 201 4.50 -20.05 -0.80
C VAL A 201 3.46 -20.82 0.03
N THR A 202 2.66 -20.11 0.83
CA THR A 202 1.36 -20.64 1.26
C THR A 202 0.28 -19.92 0.47
N ILE A 203 -0.33 -20.66 -0.46
CA ILE A 203 -1.46 -20.18 -1.26
C ILE A 203 -2.63 -19.92 -0.30
N VAL A 204 -2.81 -18.68 0.09
CA VAL A 204 -4.03 -18.19 0.74
C VAL A 204 -4.63 -17.17 -0.20
N ASP A 205 -5.88 -17.44 -0.57
CA ASP A 205 -6.87 -16.55 -1.20
C ASP A 205 -6.32 -15.50 -2.21
N PRO A 206 -6.68 -15.56 -3.51
CA PRO A 206 -6.27 -14.55 -4.50
C PRO A 206 -6.77 -13.12 -4.18
N TYR A 207 -7.64 -12.94 -3.19
CA TYR A 207 -8.18 -11.63 -2.78
C TYR A 207 -7.46 -10.99 -1.58
N ILE A 208 -6.44 -11.62 -1.00
CA ILE A 208 -5.68 -11.07 0.14
C ILE A 208 -4.23 -10.83 -0.27
N ASP A 209 -3.71 -9.64 0.04
CA ASP A 209 -2.28 -9.29 -0.15
C ASP A 209 -1.40 -10.41 0.42
N THR A 210 -0.34 -10.80 -0.27
CA THR A 210 0.54 -11.87 0.23
C THR A 210 1.31 -11.41 1.47
N PHE A 211 1.88 -12.36 2.21
CA PHE A 211 2.70 -12.01 3.37
C PHE A 211 3.94 -11.22 2.93
N PHE A 212 4.56 -11.65 1.84
CA PHE A 212 5.67 -10.94 1.20
C PHE A 212 5.25 -9.52 0.77
N GLU A 213 4.13 -9.36 0.08
CA GLU A 213 3.61 -8.06 -0.35
C GLU A 213 3.43 -7.10 0.83
N THR A 214 2.89 -7.61 1.94
CA THR A 214 2.69 -6.81 3.17
C THR A 214 4.04 -6.30 3.70
N VAL A 215 5.02 -7.20 3.83
CA VAL A 215 6.37 -6.86 4.34
C VAL A 215 7.05 -5.83 3.44
N ILE A 216 6.98 -5.99 2.12
CA ILE A 216 7.56 -5.04 1.17
C ILE A 216 6.87 -3.66 1.27
N ARG A 217 5.54 -3.61 1.44
CA ARG A 217 4.83 -2.34 1.67
C ARG A 217 5.26 -1.68 2.97
N ASP A 218 5.42 -2.45 4.04
CA ASP A 218 5.86 -1.94 5.34
C ASP A 218 7.32 -1.45 5.31
N ILE A 219 8.20 -2.04 4.49
CA ILE A 219 9.51 -1.46 4.16
C ILE A 219 9.34 -0.09 3.50
N GLY A 220 8.42 0.04 2.54
CA GLY A 220 8.07 1.31 1.92
C GLY A 220 7.55 2.36 2.91
N VAL A 221 6.75 1.94 3.90
CA VAL A 221 6.25 2.80 4.99
C VAL A 221 7.40 3.24 5.90
N TYR A 222 8.27 2.31 6.30
CA TYR A 222 9.45 2.62 7.10
C TYR A 222 10.32 3.67 6.39
N MET A 223 10.53 3.52 5.08
CA MET A 223 11.32 4.44 4.25
C MET A 223 10.60 5.75 3.89
N GLY A 224 9.36 5.96 4.35
CA GLY A 224 8.60 7.17 4.04
C GLY A 224 8.21 7.33 2.56
N VAL A 225 8.13 6.22 1.81
CA VAL A 225 7.78 6.20 0.37
C VAL A 225 6.51 5.41 0.05
N GLY A 226 5.82 4.88 1.07
CA GLY A 226 4.63 4.03 0.89
C GLY A 226 3.47 4.72 0.14
N SER A 227 3.28 6.03 0.34
CA SER A 227 2.22 6.83 -0.29
C SER A 227 2.66 7.63 -1.51
N SER A 228 3.97 7.77 -1.74
CA SER A 228 4.53 8.56 -2.85
C SER A 228 4.32 7.87 -4.19
N ARG A 229 4.25 8.63 -5.30
CA ARG A 229 4.19 8.05 -6.67
C ARG A 229 5.51 8.20 -7.41
N LEU A 230 5.82 7.25 -8.28
CA LEU A 230 7.03 7.27 -9.12
C LEU A 230 7.05 8.39 -10.16
N TYR A 231 5.89 8.87 -10.61
CA TYR A 231 5.77 9.98 -11.54
C TYR A 231 5.14 11.21 -10.87
N ASP A 232 5.47 12.39 -11.38
CA ASP A 232 4.95 13.65 -10.87
C ASP A 232 3.51 13.85 -11.38
N ASP A 233 2.54 13.88 -10.47
CA ASP A 233 1.13 14.15 -10.77
C ASP A 233 0.75 15.52 -10.19
N PRO A 234 0.26 16.49 -11.02
CA PRO A 234 -0.19 17.79 -10.53
C PRO A 234 -1.40 17.65 -9.60
N GLY A 235 -1.12 17.52 -8.31
CA GLY A 235 -2.13 17.27 -7.27
C GLY A 235 -1.63 16.39 -6.12
N TYR A 236 -0.46 15.77 -6.27
CA TYR A 236 0.18 14.96 -5.23
C TYR A 236 1.52 15.57 -4.80
N ASP A 237 1.92 15.24 -3.56
CA ASP A 237 3.20 15.68 -3.03
C ASP A 237 4.34 15.10 -3.88
N LYS A 238 5.29 15.98 -4.23
CA LYS A 238 6.52 15.58 -4.93
C LYS A 238 7.24 14.50 -4.12
N MET A 239 7.81 13.51 -4.82
CA MET A 239 8.60 12.46 -4.18
C MET A 239 9.64 13.09 -3.23
N PRO A 240 9.64 12.72 -1.94
CA PRO A 240 10.61 13.25 -0.99
C PRO A 240 12.03 12.82 -1.38
N SER A 241 13.01 13.65 -1.04
CA SER A 241 14.43 13.36 -1.21
C SER A 241 15.07 13.25 0.17
N PHE A 242 15.73 12.13 0.40
CA PHE A 242 16.36 11.76 1.65
C PHE A 242 17.83 11.47 1.43
N ARG A 243 18.63 11.73 2.45
CA ARG A 243 20.06 11.42 2.43
C ARG A 243 20.28 9.91 2.49
N LEU A 244 21.26 9.40 1.74
CA LEU A 244 21.74 8.03 1.93
C LEU A 244 22.32 7.83 3.34
N ASP A 245 21.81 6.84 4.05
CA ASP A 245 22.24 6.38 5.37
C ASP A 245 22.31 4.84 5.42
N CYS A 246 22.67 4.27 6.57
CA CYS A 246 22.78 2.81 6.72
C CYS A 246 21.45 2.07 6.50
N ASN A 247 20.32 2.65 6.93
CA ASN A 247 18.99 2.06 6.79
C ASN A 247 18.61 1.96 5.30
N ARG A 248 18.72 3.08 4.57
CA ARG A 248 18.44 3.14 3.13
C ARG A 248 19.39 2.31 2.31
N TYR A 249 20.68 2.30 2.67
CA TYR A 249 21.67 1.45 2.03
C TYR A 249 21.27 -0.03 2.11
N ALA A 250 20.95 -0.53 3.32
CA ALA A 250 20.55 -1.91 3.52
C ALA A 250 19.25 -2.28 2.80
N VAL A 251 18.25 -1.37 2.83
CA VAL A 251 16.99 -1.56 2.09
C VAL A 251 17.25 -1.63 0.59
N LEU A 252 18.00 -0.67 0.02
CA LEU A 252 18.32 -0.67 -1.41
C LEU A 252 19.11 -1.91 -1.81
N LYS A 253 20.04 -2.36 -0.98
CA LYS A 253 20.84 -3.56 -1.22
C LYS A 253 19.94 -4.79 -1.29
N LEU A 254 19.09 -5.02 -0.29
CA LEU A 254 18.15 -6.13 -0.28
C LEU A 254 17.18 -6.06 -1.47
N LEU A 255 16.51 -4.93 -1.67
CA LEU A 255 15.52 -4.78 -2.73
C LEU A 255 16.17 -4.98 -4.11
N TYR A 256 17.38 -4.46 -4.33
CA TYR A 256 18.16 -4.68 -5.54
C TYR A 256 18.49 -6.16 -5.74
N THR A 257 18.98 -6.85 -4.71
CA THR A 257 19.20 -8.30 -4.75
C THR A 257 17.93 -9.07 -5.12
N LEU A 258 16.78 -8.69 -4.55
CA LEU A 258 15.51 -9.33 -4.85
C LEU A 258 15.03 -9.07 -6.29
N VAL A 259 15.15 -7.86 -6.83
CA VAL A 259 14.71 -7.56 -8.21
C VAL A 259 15.70 -8.03 -9.29
N SER A 260 16.94 -8.31 -8.90
CA SER A 260 17.99 -8.85 -9.79
C SER A 260 18.08 -10.38 -9.75
N SER A 261 17.36 -11.05 -8.84
CA SER A 261 17.39 -12.50 -8.69
C SER A 261 16.66 -13.23 -9.83
N GLU A 262 17.02 -14.50 -10.05
CA GLU A 262 16.30 -15.36 -10.99
C GLU A 262 14.86 -15.65 -10.51
N ASP A 263 14.62 -15.64 -9.20
CA ASP A 263 13.28 -15.84 -8.61
C ASP A 263 12.30 -14.71 -9.00
N PHE A 264 12.81 -13.49 -9.23
CA PHE A 264 11.99 -12.39 -9.72
C PHE A 264 11.45 -12.65 -11.13
N SER A 265 12.19 -13.38 -11.97
CA SER A 265 11.85 -13.60 -13.38
C SER A 265 11.17 -14.95 -13.65
N GLY A 266 11.30 -15.91 -12.72
CA GLY A 266 10.76 -17.26 -12.84
C GLY A 266 9.23 -17.31 -12.80
N SER A 267 8.62 -18.04 -13.73
CA SER A 267 7.15 -18.19 -13.85
C SER A 267 6.48 -18.96 -12.70
N THR A 268 7.26 -19.48 -11.75
CA THR A 268 6.76 -20.35 -10.67
C THR A 268 7.17 -19.92 -9.25
N SER A 269 8.06 -18.94 -9.08
CA SER A 269 8.64 -18.61 -7.76
C SER A 269 7.91 -17.45 -7.09
N MET A 270 7.70 -16.33 -7.80
CA MET A 270 7.04 -15.13 -7.26
C MET A 270 5.76 -14.79 -8.01
N ARG A 271 4.70 -14.40 -7.29
CA ARG A 271 3.45 -13.91 -7.90
C ARG A 271 3.69 -12.59 -8.62
N SER A 272 2.93 -12.35 -9.66
CA SER A 272 3.07 -11.14 -10.47
C SER A 272 2.68 -9.87 -9.71
N GLU A 273 1.79 -9.99 -8.72
CA GLU A 273 1.47 -8.90 -7.79
C GLU A 273 2.66 -8.54 -6.88
N ASP A 274 3.31 -9.57 -6.32
CA ASP A 274 4.49 -9.42 -5.46
C ASP A 274 5.64 -8.76 -6.21
N GLN A 275 5.88 -9.18 -7.46
CA GLN A 275 6.88 -8.56 -8.34
C GLN A 275 6.60 -7.07 -8.55
N SER A 276 5.34 -6.72 -8.81
CA SER A 276 4.94 -5.34 -9.07
C SER A 276 5.14 -4.45 -7.84
N VAL A 277 4.77 -4.93 -6.66
CA VAL A 277 4.96 -4.19 -5.40
C VAL A 277 6.44 -4.05 -5.06
N LEU A 278 7.22 -5.14 -5.18
CA LEU A 278 8.67 -5.12 -4.99
C LEU A 278 9.34 -4.09 -5.89
N LEU A 279 9.02 -4.09 -7.18
CA LEU A 279 9.59 -3.19 -8.16
C LEU A 279 9.21 -1.73 -7.89
N VAL A 280 7.94 -1.46 -7.56
CA VAL A 280 7.49 -0.10 -7.19
C VAL A 280 8.23 0.40 -5.96
N ILE A 281 8.31 -0.39 -4.89
CA ILE A 281 8.99 0.05 -3.65
C ILE A 281 10.49 0.24 -3.91
N PHE A 282 11.15 -0.67 -4.62
CA PHE A 282 12.55 -0.52 -5.02
C PHE A 282 12.79 0.82 -5.74
N LEU A 283 12.02 1.11 -6.79
CA LEU A 283 12.18 2.33 -7.58
C LEU A 283 11.87 3.59 -6.77
N ARG A 284 10.90 3.55 -5.84
CA ARG A 284 10.57 4.69 -4.98
C ARG A 284 11.68 4.96 -3.97
N VAL A 285 12.23 3.93 -3.34
CA VAL A 285 13.39 4.08 -2.43
C VAL A 285 14.59 4.59 -3.23
N LEU A 286 14.84 4.08 -4.44
CA LEU A 286 15.93 4.52 -5.29
C LEU A 286 15.79 6.00 -5.70
N LYS A 287 14.61 6.40 -6.20
CA LYS A 287 14.34 7.79 -6.64
C LYS A 287 14.37 8.78 -5.48
N SER A 288 13.99 8.35 -4.28
CA SER A 288 13.99 9.20 -3.08
C SER A 288 15.33 9.30 -2.38
N THR A 289 16.37 8.56 -2.78
CA THR A 289 17.66 8.52 -2.07
C THR A 289 18.74 9.30 -2.82
N PHE A 290 19.43 10.19 -2.11
CA PHE A 290 20.52 10.99 -2.66
C PHE A 290 21.69 11.18 -1.66
N PRO A 291 22.95 11.04 -2.06
CA PRO A 291 23.41 10.46 -3.33
C PRO A 291 23.03 8.97 -3.43
N ARG A 292 23.12 8.37 -4.62
CA ARG A 292 22.88 6.93 -4.77
C ARG A 292 24.06 6.11 -4.19
N PRO A 293 23.81 4.88 -3.70
CA PRO A 293 24.89 4.02 -3.22
C PRO A 293 25.77 3.55 -4.38
N ARG A 294 27.04 3.22 -4.12
CA ARG A 294 28.03 2.91 -5.17
C ARG A 294 27.66 1.74 -6.08
N PHE A 295 26.91 0.77 -5.58
CA PHE A 295 26.44 -0.39 -6.37
C PHE A 295 25.25 -0.04 -7.29
N LEU A 296 24.65 1.13 -7.12
CA LEU A 296 23.61 1.70 -8.00
C LEU A 296 24.08 3.10 -8.46
N PRO A 297 25.11 3.18 -9.31
CA PRO A 297 25.63 4.46 -9.76
C PRO A 297 24.54 5.36 -10.39
N ASP A 298 24.84 6.65 -10.44
CA ASP A 298 24.03 7.61 -11.19
C ASP A 298 24.12 7.35 -12.71
N SER A 299 25.22 6.73 -13.17
CA SER A 299 25.22 6.10 -14.49
C SER A 299 24.23 4.95 -14.47
N GLU A 300 23.31 4.97 -15.42
CA GLU A 300 22.17 4.05 -15.50
C GLU A 300 22.54 2.58 -15.80
N ASP A 301 23.83 2.27 -15.70
CA ASP A 301 24.47 0.99 -16.05
C ASP A 301 24.15 -0.15 -15.08
N TRP A 302 23.55 0.13 -13.92
CA TRP A 302 23.18 -0.91 -12.96
C TRP A 302 22.03 -1.79 -13.44
N CYS A 303 21.19 -1.29 -14.36
CA CYS A 303 20.08 -2.04 -14.91
C CYS A 303 20.56 -2.82 -16.13
N THR A 304 20.79 -4.12 -15.99
CA THR A 304 21.17 -4.97 -17.13
C THR A 304 20.01 -5.10 -18.13
N PRO A 305 20.28 -5.39 -19.42
CA PRO A 305 19.23 -5.63 -20.40
C PRO A 305 18.25 -6.73 -19.99
N TYR A 306 18.74 -7.75 -19.29
CA TYR A 306 17.91 -8.83 -18.74
C TYR A 306 16.95 -8.31 -17.66
N MET A 307 17.44 -7.47 -16.74
CA MET A 307 16.60 -6.81 -15.73
C MET A 307 15.56 -5.90 -16.36
N ALA A 308 15.97 -5.08 -17.34
CA ALA A 308 15.07 -4.19 -18.07
C ALA A 308 13.90 -4.98 -18.70
N SER A 309 14.18 -6.09 -19.39
CA SER A 309 13.14 -6.93 -19.98
C SER A 309 12.19 -7.53 -18.93
N ASN A 310 12.72 -7.94 -17.77
CA ASN A 310 11.89 -8.41 -16.66
C ASN A 310 11.02 -7.30 -16.08
N PHE A 311 11.57 -6.10 -15.86
CA PHE A 311 10.82 -4.96 -15.34
C PHE A 311 9.69 -4.56 -16.28
N VAL A 312 9.96 -4.51 -17.59
CA VAL A 312 8.96 -4.25 -18.62
C VAL A 312 7.88 -5.32 -18.60
N ARG A 313 8.25 -6.60 -18.56
CA ARG A 313 7.27 -7.70 -18.43
C ARG A 313 6.43 -7.60 -17.15
N THR A 314 7.01 -7.18 -16.02
CA THR A 314 6.27 -6.97 -14.77
C THR A 314 5.30 -5.79 -14.86
N ALA A 315 5.68 -4.69 -15.51
CA ALA A 315 4.82 -3.52 -15.70
C ALA A 315 3.70 -3.75 -16.73
N PHE A 316 3.99 -4.52 -17.78
CA PHE A 316 3.11 -4.76 -18.92
C PHE A 316 2.75 -6.24 -19.06
N GLN A 317 2.54 -6.97 -17.95
CA GLN A 317 2.25 -8.42 -17.92
C GLN A 317 1.31 -8.83 -19.07
N ASP A 318 1.35 -10.06 -19.57
CA ASP A 318 0.57 -10.43 -20.77
C ASP A 318 -0.97 -10.40 -20.57
N ASN A 319 -1.51 -10.03 -19.38
CA ASN A 319 -2.95 -10.07 -19.08
C ASN A 319 -3.55 -9.03 -18.07
N PRO A 320 -2.95 -7.86 -17.76
CA PRO A 320 -3.25 -7.04 -16.58
C PRO A 320 -4.35 -5.99 -16.84
N TRP A 321 -4.73 -5.80 -18.11
CA TRP A 321 -5.68 -4.81 -18.58
C TRP A 321 -7.09 -5.40 -18.72
N ILE A 322 -7.28 -6.68 -18.42
CA ILE A 322 -8.61 -7.29 -18.35
C ILE A 322 -9.23 -6.93 -17.01
N ILE A 323 -10.13 -5.95 -17.03
CA ILE A 323 -11.15 -5.81 -16.00
C ILE A 323 -11.94 -7.13 -15.99
N GLN A 324 -11.66 -8.02 -15.04
CA GLN A 324 -12.73 -8.86 -14.53
C GLN A 324 -13.68 -7.91 -13.83
N SER A 325 -14.86 -7.75 -14.42
CA SER A 325 -15.98 -6.96 -13.94
C SER A 325 -16.45 -7.48 -12.58
N GLY A 326 -15.72 -7.12 -11.53
CA GLY A 326 -16.04 -7.37 -10.12
C GLY A 326 -15.81 -6.09 -9.33
N ARG A 327 -16.83 -5.66 -8.59
CA ARG A 327 -16.95 -4.37 -7.87
C ARG A 327 -15.98 -4.21 -6.66
N THR A 328 -14.76 -4.70 -6.75
CA THR A 328 -13.75 -4.54 -5.70
C THR A 328 -12.57 -3.76 -6.25
N TYR A 329 -12.38 -2.57 -5.71
CA TYR A 329 -11.26 -1.68 -5.97
C TYR A 329 -9.94 -2.44 -5.76
N ARG A 330 -9.32 -2.95 -6.84
CA ARG A 330 -8.04 -3.67 -6.74
C ARG A 330 -6.90 -2.65 -6.71
N PRO A 331 -6.11 -2.56 -5.63
CA PRO A 331 -4.94 -1.67 -5.59
C PRO A 331 -3.93 -1.99 -6.70
N HIS A 332 -3.76 -3.28 -7.07
CA HIS A 332 -2.80 -3.82 -8.05
C HIS A 332 -2.77 -3.12 -9.42
N PHE A 333 -3.92 -2.62 -9.89
CA PHE A 333 -4.01 -1.92 -11.17
C PHE A 333 -3.25 -0.59 -11.15
N LYS A 334 -3.14 0.05 -9.98
CA LYS A 334 -2.40 1.31 -9.82
C LYS A 334 -0.89 1.10 -9.93
N GLN A 335 -0.34 -0.01 -9.42
CA GLN A 335 1.10 -0.25 -9.50
C GLN A 335 1.56 -0.49 -10.94
N ALA A 336 0.84 -1.31 -11.71
CA ALA A 336 1.19 -1.56 -13.11
C ALA A 336 1.10 -0.28 -13.96
N ALA A 337 0.04 0.50 -13.80
CA ALA A 337 -0.11 1.79 -14.48
C ALA A 337 0.97 2.80 -14.05
N GLU A 338 1.33 2.84 -12.77
CA GLU A 338 2.42 3.67 -12.24
C GLU A 338 3.77 3.28 -12.84
N LEU A 339 4.09 1.98 -12.86
CA LEU A 339 5.32 1.46 -13.48
C LEU A 339 5.37 1.78 -14.97
N ALA A 340 4.29 1.50 -15.72
CA ALA A 340 4.21 1.78 -17.15
C ALA A 340 4.45 3.27 -17.44
N THR A 341 3.77 4.15 -16.71
CA THR A 341 3.92 5.61 -16.83
C THR A 341 5.35 6.05 -16.53
N PHE A 342 5.94 5.53 -15.46
CA PHE A 342 7.31 5.85 -15.05
C PHE A 342 8.35 5.35 -16.07
N PHE A 343 8.17 4.15 -16.62
CA PHE A 343 9.13 3.52 -17.52
C PHE A 343 9.26 4.19 -18.89
N PHE A 344 8.22 4.90 -19.35
CA PHE A 344 8.37 5.78 -20.53
C PHE A 344 9.34 6.94 -20.30
N GLN A 345 9.64 7.28 -19.06
CA GLN A 345 10.54 8.39 -18.69
C GLN A 345 11.80 7.90 -17.97
N PHE A 346 12.00 6.58 -17.89
CA PHE A 346 13.11 5.97 -17.17
C PHE A 346 14.10 5.38 -18.17
N PRO A 347 15.21 6.09 -18.48
CA PRO A 347 16.06 5.67 -19.60
C PRO A 347 16.69 4.28 -19.48
N PRO A 348 16.94 3.66 -18.30
CA PRO A 348 17.48 2.30 -18.25
C PRO A 348 16.58 1.22 -18.86
N VAL A 349 15.28 1.48 -19.00
CA VAL A 349 14.31 0.51 -19.55
C VAL A 349 13.54 1.04 -20.75
N MET A 350 13.67 2.33 -21.05
CA MET A 350 12.82 3.02 -22.02
C MET A 350 12.80 2.32 -23.38
N GLU A 351 13.96 1.99 -23.94
CA GLU A 351 14.04 1.32 -25.25
C GLU A 351 13.33 -0.04 -25.27
N GLU A 352 13.51 -0.84 -24.21
CA GLU A 352 12.86 -2.13 -24.04
C GLU A 352 11.34 -1.98 -23.91
N VAL A 353 10.86 -0.94 -23.21
CA VAL A 353 9.43 -0.62 -23.13
C VAL A 353 8.84 -0.39 -24.51
N PHE A 354 9.48 0.45 -25.33
CA PHE A 354 9.01 0.75 -26.68
C PHE A 354 9.01 -0.50 -27.57
N SER A 355 10.10 -1.28 -27.53
CA SER A 355 10.19 -2.58 -28.22
C SER A 355 9.07 -3.53 -27.79
N HIS A 356 8.79 -3.61 -26.50
CA HIS A 356 7.76 -4.48 -25.94
C HIS A 356 6.35 -4.04 -26.33
N VAL A 357 6.04 -2.74 -26.25
CA VAL A 357 4.73 -2.18 -26.66
C VAL A 357 4.40 -2.53 -28.11
N VAL A 358 5.37 -2.37 -29.01
CA VAL A 358 5.21 -2.67 -30.44
C VAL A 358 5.11 -4.18 -30.67
N SER A 359 6.05 -4.97 -30.14
CA SER A 359 6.12 -6.41 -30.39
C SER A 359 4.92 -7.17 -29.82
N ARG A 360 4.41 -6.75 -28.66
CA ARG A 360 3.22 -7.33 -28.03
C ARG A 360 1.91 -6.70 -28.46
N ARG A 361 1.98 -5.66 -29.31
CA ARG A 361 0.82 -4.96 -29.85
C ARG A 361 -0.12 -4.48 -28.72
N LEU A 362 0.44 -3.82 -27.72
CA LEU A 362 -0.27 -3.49 -26.47
C LEU A 362 -1.34 -2.40 -26.63
N LEU A 363 -1.34 -1.66 -27.74
CA LEU A 363 -2.36 -0.64 -28.02
C LEU A 363 -3.60 -1.24 -28.73
N ASP A 364 -3.48 -2.44 -29.28
CA ASP A 364 -4.51 -3.06 -30.13
C ASP A 364 -5.85 -3.21 -29.37
N PRO A 365 -6.97 -2.75 -29.95
CA PRO A 365 -8.28 -2.80 -29.31
C PRO A 365 -8.78 -4.23 -29.08
N ASN A 366 -8.44 -5.17 -29.97
CA ASN A 366 -8.88 -6.56 -29.90
C ASN A 366 -8.27 -7.35 -28.73
N ARG A 367 -7.17 -6.86 -28.15
CA ARG A 367 -6.52 -7.48 -26.98
C ARG A 367 -7.04 -6.94 -25.64
N HIS A 368 -7.57 -5.72 -25.63
CA HIS A 368 -7.88 -5.00 -24.39
C HIS A 368 -9.21 -4.25 -24.49
N ASN A 369 -10.30 -4.93 -24.12
CA ASN A 369 -11.67 -4.39 -24.14
C ASN A 369 -12.05 -3.55 -22.90
N ALA A 370 -11.09 -3.20 -22.05
CA ALA A 370 -11.38 -2.54 -20.79
C ALA A 370 -11.30 -1.01 -20.87
N TYR A 371 -12.30 -0.35 -20.29
CA TYR A 371 -12.27 1.06 -19.92
C TYR A 371 -11.27 1.24 -18.77
N LEU A 372 -10.01 1.43 -19.12
CA LEU A 372 -8.96 1.69 -18.16
C LEU A 372 -9.02 3.16 -17.73
N ALA A 373 -9.26 3.42 -16.45
CA ALA A 373 -9.24 4.77 -15.90
C ALA A 373 -7.88 5.46 -16.10
N ASP A 374 -6.79 4.70 -16.18
CA ASP A 374 -5.42 5.21 -16.27
C ASP A 374 -4.86 5.27 -17.70
N LEU A 375 -5.61 4.81 -18.72
CA LEU A 375 -5.16 4.81 -20.11
C LEU A 375 -4.82 6.21 -20.66
N PRO A 376 -5.56 7.29 -20.33
CA PRO A 376 -5.16 8.64 -20.70
C PRO A 376 -3.79 9.03 -20.15
N THR A 377 -3.46 8.63 -18.91
CA THR A 377 -2.14 8.88 -18.28
C THR A 377 -1.03 8.10 -18.98
N ILE A 378 -1.29 6.85 -19.33
CA ILE A 378 -0.34 6.00 -20.06
C ILE A 378 -0.05 6.58 -21.46
N PHE A 379 -1.09 6.99 -22.19
CA PHE A 379 -0.91 7.64 -23.49
C PHE A 379 -0.16 8.97 -23.37
N ASP A 380 -0.50 9.80 -22.40
CA ASP A 380 0.20 11.05 -22.12
C ASP A 380 1.70 10.80 -21.91
N ALA A 381 2.06 9.81 -21.09
CA ALA A 381 3.44 9.42 -20.84
C ALA A 381 4.16 8.88 -22.08
N PHE A 382 3.51 7.96 -22.82
CA PHE A 382 4.04 7.37 -24.06
C PHE A 382 4.32 8.44 -25.12
N ILE A 383 3.35 9.33 -25.37
CA ILE A 383 3.46 10.41 -26.36
C ILE A 383 4.53 11.42 -25.93
N THR A 384 4.58 11.76 -24.65
CA THR A 384 5.61 12.67 -24.11
C THR A 384 7.01 12.10 -24.30
N ALA A 385 7.18 10.80 -24.05
CA ALA A 385 8.45 10.11 -24.25
C ALA A 385 8.85 10.05 -25.73
N LEU A 386 7.92 9.76 -26.64
CA LEU A 386 8.16 9.82 -28.09
C LEU A 386 8.59 11.22 -28.55
N ALA A 387 7.91 12.26 -28.05
CA ALA A 387 8.19 13.64 -28.45
C ALA A 387 9.54 14.14 -27.91
N SER A 388 9.99 13.64 -26.76
CA SER A 388 11.21 14.12 -26.09
C SER A 388 12.48 13.42 -26.57
N ASN A 389 12.37 12.25 -27.20
CA ASN A 389 13.53 11.43 -27.55
C ASN A 389 13.56 11.16 -29.06
N SER A 390 14.33 11.98 -29.78
CA SER A 390 14.53 11.84 -31.23
C SER A 390 15.26 10.55 -31.65
N GLY A 391 15.78 9.78 -30.70
CA GLY A 391 16.44 8.48 -30.93
C GLY A 391 15.51 7.27 -30.78
N ILE A 392 14.27 7.44 -30.31
CA ILE A 392 13.32 6.33 -30.19
C ILE A 392 12.87 5.89 -31.58
N SER A 393 12.77 4.57 -31.75
CA SER A 393 12.44 3.90 -33.01
C SER A 393 11.18 4.49 -33.67
N GLN A 394 11.35 4.95 -34.91
CA GLN A 394 10.29 5.29 -35.87
C GLN A 394 9.15 4.26 -35.87
N THR A 395 9.46 2.99 -35.62
CA THR A 395 8.49 1.89 -35.53
C THR A 395 7.44 2.11 -34.43
N SER A 396 7.80 2.71 -33.29
CA SER A 396 6.84 3.00 -32.22
C SER A 396 5.87 4.10 -32.62
N THR A 397 6.37 5.13 -33.31
CA THR A 397 5.55 6.18 -33.91
C THR A 397 4.65 5.60 -35.00
N ASP A 398 5.18 4.76 -35.89
CA ASP A 398 4.40 4.08 -36.93
C ASP A 398 3.26 3.26 -36.31
N TYR A 399 3.55 2.49 -35.25
CA TYR A 399 2.56 1.68 -34.53
C TYR A 399 1.46 2.52 -33.86
N LEU A 400 1.82 3.65 -33.24
CA LEU A 400 0.85 4.58 -32.65
C LEU A 400 -0.10 5.18 -33.70
N PHE A 401 0.40 5.40 -34.92
CA PHE A 401 -0.34 6.01 -36.03
C PHE A 401 -1.15 5.01 -36.87
N GLU A 402 -1.19 3.73 -36.50
CA GLU A 402 -2.19 2.80 -37.03
C GLU A 402 -3.61 3.29 -36.65
N SER A 403 -4.57 3.21 -37.59
CA SER A 403 -5.90 3.85 -37.46
C SER A 403 -6.58 3.61 -36.11
N ASP A 404 -6.63 2.36 -35.64
CA ASP A 404 -7.27 2.00 -34.37
C ASP A 404 -6.53 2.54 -33.14
N ASN A 405 -5.20 2.53 -33.16
CA ASN A 405 -4.37 2.99 -32.04
C ASN A 405 -4.43 4.52 -31.91
N LEU A 406 -4.34 5.23 -33.03
CA LEU A 406 -4.43 6.68 -33.08
C LEU A 406 -5.80 7.15 -32.59
N PHE A 407 -6.86 6.52 -33.08
CA PHE A 407 -8.23 6.82 -32.64
C PHE A 407 -8.41 6.55 -31.15
N ARG A 408 -7.91 5.42 -30.64
CA ARG A 408 -7.99 5.07 -29.21
C ARG A 408 -7.24 6.09 -28.34
N ALA A 409 -6.04 6.50 -28.75
CA ALA A 409 -5.25 7.51 -28.06
C ALA A 409 -5.98 8.86 -28.03
N CYS A 410 -6.47 9.34 -29.18
CA CYS A 410 -7.21 10.60 -29.25
C CYS A 410 -8.48 10.57 -28.40
N LYS A 411 -9.27 9.49 -28.49
CA LYS A 411 -10.48 9.30 -27.68
C LYS A 411 -10.18 9.36 -26.18
N ALA A 412 -9.12 8.67 -25.73
CA ALA A 412 -8.72 8.65 -24.33
C ALA A 412 -8.28 10.04 -23.84
N LEU A 413 -7.45 10.74 -24.61
CA LEU A 413 -6.96 12.07 -24.23
C LEU A 413 -8.06 13.13 -24.23
N VAL A 414 -8.98 13.08 -25.20
CA VAL A 414 -10.16 13.97 -25.24
C VAL A 414 -11.06 13.74 -24.03
N SER A 415 -11.30 12.48 -23.65
CA SER A 415 -12.16 12.14 -22.49
C SER A 415 -11.66 12.71 -21.16
N CYS A 416 -10.38 13.09 -21.10
CA CYS A 416 -9.74 13.69 -19.92
C CYS A 416 -9.25 15.13 -20.17
N ASP A 417 -9.68 15.79 -21.25
CA ASP A 417 -9.30 17.17 -21.61
C ASP A 417 -7.77 17.41 -21.62
N LYS A 418 -7.00 16.42 -22.07
CA LYS A 418 -5.53 16.46 -22.16
C LYS A 418 -5.05 17.19 -23.43
N ALA A 419 -5.36 18.48 -23.53
CA ALA A 419 -5.07 19.30 -24.72
C ALA A 419 -3.57 19.33 -25.07
N ASP A 420 -2.69 19.47 -24.08
CA ASP A 420 -1.24 19.52 -24.29
C ASP A 420 -0.71 18.19 -24.87
N SER A 421 -1.24 17.06 -24.40
CA SER A 421 -0.87 15.72 -24.89
C SER A 421 -1.39 15.50 -26.32
N LEU A 422 -2.60 15.97 -26.63
CA LEU A 422 -3.15 15.97 -28.00
C LEU A 422 -2.29 16.83 -28.93
N ARG A 423 -1.85 18.01 -28.48
CA ARG A 423 -0.91 18.86 -29.23
C ARG A 423 0.40 18.11 -29.49
N ARG A 424 1.00 17.48 -28.48
CA ARG A 424 2.23 16.68 -28.65
C ARG A 424 2.04 15.55 -29.65
N LEU A 425 0.92 14.83 -29.57
CA LEU A 425 0.56 13.76 -30.52
C LEU A 425 0.49 14.27 -31.96
N ALA A 426 -0.19 15.41 -32.17
CA ALA A 426 -0.29 16.07 -33.46
C ALA A 426 1.07 16.48 -34.04
N LEU A 427 2.04 16.83 -33.18
CA LEU A 427 3.38 17.24 -33.59
C LEU A 427 4.33 16.06 -33.87
N LEU A 428 3.96 14.83 -33.53
CA LEU A 428 4.77 13.63 -33.86
C LEU A 428 4.77 13.31 -35.36
N ARG A 429 3.79 13.81 -36.12
CA ARG A 429 3.68 13.63 -37.57
C ARG A 429 3.29 14.92 -38.27
N PRO A 430 3.63 15.06 -39.57
CA PRO A 430 3.07 16.12 -40.40
C PRO A 430 1.54 16.10 -40.39
N ALA A 431 0.92 17.28 -40.50
CA ALA A 431 -0.54 17.42 -40.53
C ALA A 431 -1.20 16.75 -41.76
N ASN A 432 -0.44 16.52 -42.84
CA ASN A 432 -0.91 15.84 -44.05
C ASN A 432 -0.78 14.32 -44.00
N ASP A 433 -0.44 13.74 -42.84
CA ASP A 433 -0.39 12.30 -42.66
C ASP A 433 -1.80 11.68 -42.88
N PRO A 434 -1.92 10.61 -43.70
CA PRO A 434 -3.20 10.02 -44.05
C PRO A 434 -3.97 9.40 -42.87
N ALA A 435 -3.33 9.21 -41.71
CA ALA A 435 -4.01 8.71 -40.51
C ALA A 435 -4.97 9.73 -39.88
N TRP A 436 -4.74 11.04 -40.08
CA TRP A 436 -5.52 12.09 -39.44
C TRP A 436 -6.99 12.18 -39.90
N PRO A 437 -7.30 12.19 -41.22
CA PRO A 437 -8.69 12.30 -41.68
C PRO A 437 -9.60 11.20 -41.13
N GLU A 438 -9.12 9.94 -41.13
CA GLU A 438 -9.89 8.80 -40.62
C GLU A 438 -10.12 8.90 -39.10
N CYS A 439 -9.07 9.25 -38.34
CA CYS A 439 -9.18 9.43 -36.89
C CYS A 439 -10.20 10.53 -36.52
N LEU A 440 -10.11 11.70 -37.17
CA LEU A 440 -11.01 12.83 -36.95
C LEU A 440 -12.47 12.48 -37.29
N GLN A 441 -12.71 11.78 -38.40
CA GLN A 441 -14.05 11.32 -38.78
C GLN A 441 -14.65 10.37 -37.74
N ARG A 442 -13.84 9.44 -37.20
CA ARG A 442 -14.29 8.51 -36.15
C ARG A 442 -14.59 9.24 -34.84
N LEU A 443 -13.85 10.30 -34.49
CA LEU A 443 -14.12 11.13 -33.31
C LEU A 443 -15.45 11.88 -33.45
N ASP A 444 -15.77 12.41 -34.63
CA ASP A 444 -17.08 13.03 -34.90
C ASP A 444 -18.23 12.02 -34.79
N THR A 445 -18.01 10.80 -35.24
CA THR A 445 -19.03 9.74 -35.19
C THR A 445 -19.39 9.40 -33.73
N ILE A 446 -18.40 9.37 -32.83
CA ILE A 446 -18.67 9.24 -31.39
C ILE A 446 -19.51 10.42 -30.90
N SER A 447 -19.22 11.61 -31.43
CA SER A 447 -19.91 12.82 -31.03
C SER A 447 -21.42 12.76 -31.30
N GLU A 448 -21.77 12.24 -32.46
CA GLU A 448 -23.16 12.04 -32.88
C GLU A 448 -23.86 10.92 -32.08
N GLN A 449 -23.13 9.87 -31.72
CA GLN A 449 -23.68 8.71 -31.01
C GLN A 449 -23.86 8.94 -29.49
N TRP A 450 -23.07 9.82 -28.87
CA TRP A 450 -23.07 10.06 -27.43
C TRP A 450 -23.11 11.57 -27.09
N PRO A 451 -24.23 12.27 -27.32
CA PRO A 451 -24.31 13.73 -27.21
C PRO A 451 -23.98 14.27 -25.81
N SER A 452 -24.33 13.53 -24.75
CA SER A 452 -24.08 13.90 -23.36
C SER A 452 -22.61 13.81 -22.94
N PHE A 453 -21.83 12.92 -23.56
CA PHE A 453 -20.38 12.85 -23.39
C PHE A 453 -19.70 14.07 -24.05
N MET A 454 -20.26 14.53 -25.17
CA MET A 454 -19.70 15.58 -25.99
C MET A 454 -19.96 17.00 -25.51
N GLU A 455 -21.09 17.27 -24.86
CA GLU A 455 -21.37 18.62 -24.37
C GLU A 455 -20.26 19.14 -23.43
N LYS A 456 -19.54 18.20 -22.78
CA LYS A 456 -18.38 18.48 -21.93
C LYS A 456 -17.07 18.64 -22.70
N HIS A 457 -16.89 17.97 -23.85
CA HIS A 457 -15.61 17.82 -24.55
C HIS A 457 -15.59 18.39 -25.99
N ALA A 458 -16.71 18.96 -26.46
CA ALA A 458 -16.86 19.48 -27.82
C ALA A 458 -15.81 20.55 -28.16
N CYS A 459 -15.55 21.48 -27.24
CA CYS A 459 -14.52 22.51 -27.44
C CYS A 459 -13.12 21.91 -27.64
N THR A 460 -12.79 20.82 -26.94
CA THR A 460 -11.50 20.12 -27.06
C THR A 460 -11.38 19.47 -28.45
N ILE A 461 -12.43 18.80 -28.93
CA ILE A 461 -12.44 18.15 -30.25
C ILE A 461 -12.37 19.19 -31.38
N THR A 462 -13.21 20.23 -31.33
CA THR A 462 -13.21 21.29 -32.36
C THR A 462 -11.87 22.01 -32.42
N GLY A 463 -11.33 22.41 -31.26
CA GLY A 463 -10.01 23.06 -31.21
C GLY A 463 -8.88 22.15 -31.70
N PHE A 464 -8.93 20.85 -31.38
CA PHE A 464 -7.95 19.89 -31.87
C PHE A 464 -8.03 19.71 -33.39
N ARG A 465 -9.24 19.62 -33.95
CA ARG A 465 -9.47 19.54 -35.39
C ARG A 465 -8.89 20.76 -36.11
N GLU A 466 -9.26 21.96 -35.66
CA GLU A 466 -8.79 23.22 -36.24
C GLU A 466 -7.25 23.29 -36.21
N PHE A 467 -6.64 22.79 -35.13
CA PHE A 467 -5.19 22.71 -35.01
C PHE A 467 -4.56 21.77 -36.06
N ILE A 468 -5.11 20.57 -36.27
CA ILE A 468 -4.64 19.62 -37.29
C ILE A 468 -4.84 20.20 -38.70
N GLU A 469 -6.06 20.64 -39.03
CA GLU A 469 -6.42 21.18 -40.35
C GLU A 469 -5.66 22.48 -40.66
N GLY A 470 -5.31 23.26 -39.63
CA GLY A 470 -4.45 24.44 -39.71
C GLY A 470 -2.96 24.14 -39.83
N GLY A 471 -2.56 22.87 -40.01
CA GLY A 471 -1.16 22.48 -40.22
C GLY A 471 -0.34 22.32 -38.94
N CYS A 472 -0.97 22.03 -37.81
CA CYS A 472 -0.35 21.98 -36.47
C CYS A 472 0.31 23.32 -36.06
N VAL A 473 -0.25 24.45 -36.51
CA VAL A 473 0.20 25.81 -36.18
C VAL A 473 -0.81 26.48 -35.24
N GLY A 474 -0.34 27.13 -34.17
CA GLY A 474 -1.17 27.89 -33.23
C GLY A 474 -0.96 27.50 -31.76
N ASP A 475 -1.81 28.03 -30.87
CA ASP A 475 -1.66 27.95 -29.40
C ASP A 475 -2.46 26.82 -28.73
N TYR A 476 -3.07 25.92 -29.52
CA TYR A 476 -3.84 24.79 -28.98
C TYR A 476 -3.00 23.97 -27.98
N GLY A 477 -3.44 23.86 -26.72
CA GLY A 477 -2.68 23.16 -25.68
C GLY A 477 -1.40 23.87 -25.20
N LEU A 478 -1.30 25.20 -25.36
CA LEU A 478 -0.26 26.04 -24.73
C LEU A 478 -0.79 26.94 -23.60
N GLY A 479 -2.10 26.95 -23.40
CA GLY A 479 -2.81 27.64 -22.33
C GLY A 479 -4.26 27.18 -22.34
N GLY A 480 -4.77 26.73 -21.20
CA GLY A 480 -6.07 26.05 -21.13
C GLY A 480 -7.17 26.82 -21.85
N CYS A 481 -7.99 26.12 -22.64
CA CYS A 481 -9.22 26.66 -23.21
C CYS A 481 -9.98 27.40 -22.12
N SER A 482 -10.01 28.72 -22.18
CA SER A 482 -10.90 29.54 -21.38
C SER A 482 -12.31 29.29 -21.89
N SER A 483 -12.89 28.15 -21.54
CA SER A 483 -14.35 28.05 -21.52
C SER A 483 -14.81 29.12 -20.53
N GLY A 484 -15.62 30.06 -21.01
CA GLY A 484 -16.18 31.15 -20.23
C GLY A 484 -17.17 30.65 -19.17
N ARG A 485 -16.69 29.89 -18.18
CA ARG A 485 -17.36 29.75 -16.90
C ARG A 485 -16.77 30.80 -15.97
N ALA A 486 -17.63 31.76 -15.60
CA ALA A 486 -17.43 32.56 -14.41
C ALA A 486 -16.95 31.66 -13.25
N PRO A 487 -16.03 32.12 -12.41
CA PRO A 487 -15.46 31.28 -11.37
C PRO A 487 -16.56 30.95 -10.35
N ASP A 488 -17.09 29.73 -10.42
CA ASP A 488 -17.91 29.11 -9.36
C ASP A 488 -17.02 28.75 -8.14
N LYS A 489 -15.99 29.57 -7.87
CA LYS A 489 -15.14 29.52 -6.68
C LYS A 489 -15.88 30.05 -5.44
N GLU A 490 -17.05 30.66 -5.58
CA GLU A 490 -17.77 31.26 -4.45
C GLU A 490 -18.68 30.28 -3.69
N LYS A 491 -19.12 29.17 -4.30
CA LYS A 491 -19.95 28.16 -3.60
C LYS A 491 -19.14 27.16 -2.78
N HIS A 492 -17.86 26.95 -3.08
CA HIS A 492 -16.98 26.10 -2.26
C HIS A 492 -16.25 26.89 -1.15
N LEU A 493 -16.01 28.19 -1.34
CA LEU A 493 -15.44 29.07 -0.30
C LEU A 493 -16.47 29.49 0.77
N MET A 494 -17.77 29.53 0.46
CA MET A 494 -18.82 29.76 1.48
C MET A 494 -19.06 28.55 2.39
N GLY A 495 -18.84 27.31 1.89
CA GLY A 495 -18.91 26.10 2.71
C GLY A 495 -17.73 25.93 3.66
N LEU A 496 -16.53 26.36 3.25
CA LEU A 496 -15.32 26.29 4.07
C LEU A 496 -15.15 27.49 5.03
N ARG A 497 -15.78 28.65 4.78
CA ARG A 497 -15.80 29.78 5.74
C ARG A 497 -16.74 29.59 6.93
N LEU A 498 -17.64 28.61 6.91
CA LEU A 498 -18.53 28.31 8.05
C LEU A 498 -17.95 27.27 9.03
N MET A 499 -16.80 26.66 8.76
CA MET A 499 -16.18 25.65 9.64
C MET A 499 -14.86 26.07 10.32
N MET A 500 -14.32 27.26 10.07
CA MET A 500 -13.20 27.79 10.86
C MET A 500 -13.67 28.78 11.93
N LYS A 501 -14.33 28.28 12.98
CA LYS A 501 -14.37 28.99 14.27
C LYS A 501 -13.10 28.66 15.05
N SER A 502 -12.11 29.56 14.93
CA SER A 502 -10.96 29.81 15.82
C SER A 502 -10.71 28.81 16.98
N PRO A 503 -9.56 28.10 16.96
CA PRO A 503 -9.06 27.29 18.09
C PRO A 503 -8.67 28.10 19.35
N GLN A 504 -8.68 29.43 19.29
CA GLN A 504 -8.20 30.29 20.39
C GLN A 504 -9.25 30.56 21.48
N LYS A 505 -10.52 30.20 21.28
CA LYS A 505 -11.57 30.39 22.31
C LYS A 505 -11.73 29.24 23.30
N HIS A 506 -11.10 28.08 23.06
CA HIS A 506 -11.12 26.95 24.00
C HIS A 506 -9.95 26.98 25.00
N TRP A 507 -8.84 27.64 24.67
CA TRP A 507 -7.66 27.74 25.53
C TRP A 507 -7.81 28.68 26.73
N HIS A 508 -8.77 29.62 26.72
CA HIS A 508 -9.01 30.54 27.85
C HIS A 508 -9.99 30.02 28.91
N ARG A 509 -10.58 28.81 28.74
CA ARG A 509 -11.47 28.20 29.74
C ARG A 509 -10.81 27.24 30.73
N LEU A 510 -9.52 26.92 30.54
CA LEU A 510 -8.77 25.99 31.40
C LEU A 510 -7.83 26.64 32.43
N ARG A 511 -7.93 27.97 32.64
CA ARG A 511 -7.26 28.66 33.74
C ARG A 511 -8.23 29.58 34.48
N ARG A 512 -8.91 29.03 35.48
CA ARG A 512 -9.15 29.76 36.74
C ARG A 512 -8.75 28.88 37.93
N PRO A 513 -8.11 29.44 38.96
CA PRO A 513 -7.60 28.68 40.10
C PRO A 513 -8.72 28.31 41.06
N LEU A 514 -8.63 27.12 41.64
CA LEU A 514 -9.30 26.78 42.90
C LEU A 514 -8.67 27.63 44.01
N SER A 515 -9.38 28.66 44.45
CA SER A 515 -9.10 29.34 45.72
C SER A 515 -10.39 29.80 46.39
N SER A 516 -10.56 29.37 47.65
CA SER A 516 -11.50 29.81 48.70
C SER A 516 -12.99 29.45 48.50
N GLY A 517 -13.75 29.00 49.50
CA GLY A 517 -13.54 28.78 50.94
C GLY A 517 -14.73 27.97 51.48
N VAL A 518 -14.50 27.02 52.40
CA VAL A 518 -14.80 27.12 53.85
C VAL A 518 -16.17 27.74 54.19
N THR A 519 -17.09 26.89 54.69
CA THR A 519 -17.93 27.00 55.91
C THR A 519 -18.97 25.86 55.80
N VAL A 520 -19.13 24.95 56.76
CA VAL A 520 -19.20 25.06 58.24
C VAL A 520 -18.21 24.14 58.92
#